data_AF-A0A8T3BFS3-F1
#
_entry.id   AF-A0A8T3BFS3-F1
#
_cell.length_a   1.000
_cell.length_b   1.000
_cell.length_c   1.000
_cell.angle_alpha   90.00
_cell.angle_beta   90.00
_cell.angle_gamma   90.00
#
_symmetry.space_group_name_H-M   'P 1'
#
loop_
_entity.id
_entity.type
_entity.pdbx_description
1 polymer ?
#
loop_
_entity_poly.entity_id
_entity_poly.type
_entity_poly.pdbx_seq_one_letter_code
_entity_poly.pdbx_strand_id
1 'polypeptide(L)'
;MARPWNAQNTPVDVSQLIEQLERHCLAPDGSYLSKSAYSELHLAREEMSKERLRYLEALAVYGEAIGMVEEYQQAISAANHGGVRDHQPLYPHFGLTCSPQVYESLEHQLAVAEAAQRLRLPLLSKDGDVRKKEIEKWNTMSRSSLDSASSMTLSSSSITTGYNNNYVDNSNISRTVGPPSIFDNVELGVGGVPNRFLGITRSFLWQVQPQQTSMMVNSAEYQRSIVLEIESRLEAKCDTLADIFTMDEIDSSSISQISGARLPERVKLIIEEIEREEALLLEDLYSMDRKFAEHFNVIDQILEVLIKFIMDLKLQHQHEFDELRKTWLCKRCQTMNAKLRVLEHLLLRDTYTKESVPALHRIRKYLVEATEEASIAYNKAVTRLREYQGVDPYFDSIARQYNDIVKKLEGMQWTIHQVEMDLKRSLDQSAP
;
A
#
# COMPACT_ATOMS: atom_id res chain seq x y z
N MET A 1 39.94 -21.74 -9.19
CA MET A 1 39.78 -21.67 -10.66
C MET A 1 38.33 -21.91 -11.01
N ALA A 2 37.55 -20.84 -11.18
CA ALA A 2 36.16 -20.93 -11.68
C ALA A 2 36.11 -20.28 -13.07
N ARG A 3 35.33 -20.85 -13.99
CA ARG A 3 35.17 -20.30 -15.35
C ARG A 3 34.32 -19.02 -15.28
N PRO A 4 34.64 -17.96 -16.05
CA PRO A 4 33.74 -16.83 -16.18
C PRO A 4 32.48 -17.28 -16.94
N TRP A 5 31.30 -16.93 -16.43
CA TRP A 5 30.04 -17.21 -17.13
C TRP A 5 29.88 -16.24 -18.32
N ASN A 6 29.91 -16.83 -19.51
CA ASN A 6 29.45 -16.34 -20.81
C ASN A 6 28.91 -14.89 -20.86
N ALA A 7 29.77 -13.97 -21.32
CA ALA A 7 29.36 -12.69 -21.89
C ALA A 7 28.70 -12.89 -23.27
N GLN A 8 27.48 -13.42 -23.29
CA GLN A 8 26.65 -13.52 -24.48
C GLN A 8 25.28 -12.90 -24.20
N ASN A 9 25.03 -11.77 -24.88
CA ASN A 9 23.75 -11.05 -24.96
C ASN A 9 23.38 -10.11 -23.79
N THR A 10 24.33 -9.34 -23.28
CA THR A 10 24.01 -8.02 -22.69
C THR A 10 24.28 -6.93 -23.76
N PRO A 11 23.39 -5.93 -23.95
CA PRO A 11 23.68 -4.81 -24.82
C PRO A 11 24.90 -4.04 -24.30
N VAL A 12 25.70 -3.47 -25.22
CA VAL A 12 27.02 -2.87 -24.92
C VAL A 12 26.93 -1.82 -23.81
N ASP A 13 25.85 -1.03 -23.79
CA ASP A 13 25.55 -0.04 -22.75
C ASP A 13 25.46 -0.64 -21.34
N VAL A 14 24.89 -1.83 -21.18
CA VAL A 14 24.74 -2.47 -19.85
C VAL A 14 26.09 -2.96 -19.34
N SER A 15 26.93 -3.54 -20.21
CA SER A 15 28.31 -3.85 -19.85
C SER A 15 29.11 -2.59 -19.47
N GLN A 16 28.93 -1.49 -20.19
CA GLN A 16 29.64 -0.23 -19.94
C GLN A 16 29.16 0.47 -18.66
N LEU A 17 27.85 0.43 -18.39
CA LEU A 17 27.24 0.93 -17.15
C LEU A 17 27.68 0.10 -15.93
N ILE A 18 27.72 -1.23 -16.06
CA ILE A 18 28.26 -2.11 -15.01
C ILE A 18 29.73 -1.78 -14.76
N GLU A 19 30.55 -1.60 -15.79
CA GLU A 19 31.97 -1.27 -15.66
C GLU A 19 32.21 0.13 -15.06
N GLN A 20 31.27 1.08 -15.23
CA GLN A 20 31.30 2.38 -14.56
C GLN A 20 30.82 2.31 -13.11
N LEU A 21 29.74 1.58 -12.82
CA LEU A 21 29.29 1.28 -11.46
C LEU A 21 30.37 0.52 -10.68
N GLU A 22 31.08 -0.40 -11.30
CA GLU A 22 32.16 -1.17 -10.68
C GLU A 22 33.40 -0.31 -10.39
N ARG A 23 33.73 0.67 -11.26
CA ARG A 23 34.81 1.64 -10.98
C ARG A 23 34.46 2.70 -9.95
N HIS A 24 33.23 3.23 -9.95
CA HIS A 24 32.89 4.43 -9.17
C HIS A 24 32.06 4.15 -7.91
N CYS A 25 31.31 3.05 -7.86
CA CYS A 25 30.36 2.76 -6.77
C CYS A 25 30.56 1.41 -6.08
N LEU A 26 31.17 0.43 -6.75
CA LEU A 26 31.35 -0.95 -6.24
C LEU A 26 32.82 -1.38 -6.15
N ALA A 27 33.77 -0.45 -6.37
CA ALA A 27 35.20 -0.74 -6.37
C ALA A 27 35.62 -1.43 -5.06
N PRO A 28 36.26 -2.62 -5.11
CA PRO A 28 36.62 -3.38 -3.90
C PRO A 28 37.47 -2.58 -2.91
N ASP A 29 38.25 -1.65 -3.45
CA ASP A 29 39.28 -0.88 -2.74
C ASP A 29 38.72 0.41 -2.08
N GLY A 30 37.46 0.77 -2.35
CA GLY A 30 36.80 1.95 -1.78
C GLY A 30 37.39 3.31 -2.20
N SER A 31 38.28 3.35 -3.18
CA SER A 31 39.17 4.49 -3.49
C SER A 31 38.49 5.79 -3.93
N TYR A 32 37.24 5.73 -4.43
CA TYR A 32 36.50 6.87 -4.97
C TYR A 32 35.28 7.29 -4.12
N LEU A 33 35.09 6.66 -2.96
CA LEU A 33 34.01 6.98 -2.01
C LEU A 33 34.59 7.59 -0.73
N SER A 34 33.84 8.47 -0.06
CA SER A 34 34.24 8.90 1.28
C SER A 34 34.17 7.70 2.24
N LYS A 35 35.07 7.64 3.23
CA LYS A 35 35.12 6.52 4.19
C LYS A 35 33.79 6.30 4.93
N SER A 36 32.98 7.36 5.12
CA SER A 36 31.61 7.24 5.67
C SER A 36 30.68 6.56 4.68
N ALA A 37 30.59 7.08 3.45
CA ALA A 37 29.70 6.56 2.41
C ALA A 37 30.00 5.11 2.03
N TYR A 38 31.28 4.71 1.99
CA TYR A 38 31.68 3.32 1.78
C TYR A 38 31.19 2.40 2.90
N SER A 39 31.32 2.84 4.16
CA SER A 39 30.89 2.07 5.33
C SER A 39 29.37 1.91 5.39
N GLU A 40 28.64 2.99 5.07
CA GLU A 40 27.16 2.98 4.98
C GLU A 40 26.65 2.08 3.85
N LEU A 41 27.28 2.12 2.67
CA LEU A 41 26.94 1.23 1.55
C LEU A 41 27.25 -0.24 1.86
N HIS A 42 28.35 -0.52 2.58
CA HIS A 42 28.66 -1.88 3.03
C HIS A 42 27.61 -2.39 4.04
N LEU A 43 27.22 -1.57 5.01
CA LEU A 43 26.16 -1.89 5.98
C LEU A 43 24.82 -2.15 5.25
N ALA A 44 24.43 -1.28 4.32
CA ALA A 44 23.20 -1.42 3.55
C ALA A 44 23.18 -2.68 2.68
N ARG A 45 24.33 -3.07 2.10
CA ARG A 45 24.49 -4.35 1.39
C ARG A 45 24.31 -5.54 2.34
N GLU A 46 24.89 -5.48 3.54
CA GLU A 46 24.78 -6.55 4.53
C GLU A 46 23.34 -6.72 5.00
N GLU A 47 22.65 -5.63 5.35
CA GLU A 47 21.23 -5.65 5.73
C GLU A 47 20.32 -6.12 4.60
N MET A 48 20.55 -5.68 3.35
CA MET A 48 19.81 -6.19 2.18
C MET A 48 20.04 -7.70 1.99
N SER A 49 21.25 -8.20 2.24
CA SER A 49 21.55 -9.63 2.14
C SER A 49 20.87 -10.46 3.24
N LYS A 50 20.82 -9.94 4.48
CA LYS A 50 20.10 -10.53 5.61
C LYS A 50 18.59 -10.57 5.36
N GLU A 51 18.02 -9.47 4.86
CA GLU A 51 16.58 -9.40 4.60
C GLU A 51 16.17 -10.29 3.42
N ARG A 52 17.02 -10.40 2.39
CA ARG A 52 16.84 -11.39 1.31
C ARG A 52 16.93 -12.83 1.83
N LEU A 53 17.82 -13.13 2.78
CA LEU A 53 17.90 -14.45 3.40
C LEU A 53 16.61 -14.75 4.17
N ARG A 54 16.17 -13.85 5.06
CA ARG A 54 14.91 -13.97 5.81
C ARG A 54 13.70 -14.16 4.91
N TYR A 55 13.64 -13.46 3.78
CA TYR A 55 12.57 -13.64 2.79
C TYR A 55 12.57 -15.06 2.19
N LEU A 56 13.75 -15.59 1.84
CA LEU A 56 13.88 -16.95 1.30
C LEU A 56 13.57 -18.02 2.36
N GLU A 57 13.99 -17.81 3.61
CA GLU A 57 13.63 -18.66 4.76
C GLU A 57 12.11 -18.66 5.00
N ALA A 58 11.48 -17.48 5.06
CA ALA A 58 10.03 -17.35 5.19
C ALA A 58 9.26 -18.00 4.03
N LEU A 59 9.78 -17.91 2.80
CA LEU A 59 9.19 -18.53 1.62
C LEU A 59 9.34 -20.07 1.65
N ALA A 60 10.45 -20.59 2.14
CA ALA A 60 10.65 -22.03 2.38
C ALA A 60 9.67 -22.56 3.43
N VAL A 61 9.55 -21.88 4.58
CA VAL A 61 8.59 -22.22 5.65
C VAL A 61 7.14 -22.16 5.15
N TYR A 62 6.80 -21.17 4.31
CA TYR A 62 5.48 -21.07 3.70
C TYR A 62 5.20 -22.22 2.72
N GLY A 63 6.21 -22.65 1.94
CA GLY A 63 6.12 -23.82 1.06
C GLY A 63 5.93 -25.13 1.82
N GLU A 64 6.65 -25.32 2.93
CA GLU A 64 6.52 -26.47 3.83
C GLU A 64 5.12 -26.51 4.47
N ALA A 65 4.62 -25.36 4.96
CA ALA A 65 3.27 -25.25 5.52
C ALA A 65 2.16 -25.58 4.49
N ILE A 66 2.34 -25.20 3.22
CA ILE A 66 1.42 -25.61 2.14
C ILE A 66 1.51 -27.12 1.92
N GLY A 67 2.71 -27.68 1.82
CA GLY A 67 2.92 -29.13 1.65
C GLY A 67 2.22 -29.95 2.74
N MET A 68 2.35 -29.54 4.00
CA MET A 68 1.67 -30.16 5.14
C MET A 68 0.12 -30.15 5.01
N VAL A 69 -0.47 -29.09 4.47
CA VAL A 69 -1.92 -29.00 4.23
C VAL A 69 -2.35 -29.82 3.01
N GLU A 70 -1.54 -29.85 1.94
CA GLU A 70 -1.80 -30.70 0.77
C GLU A 70 -1.71 -32.19 1.10
N GLU A 71 -0.75 -32.61 1.92
CA GLU A 71 -0.61 -33.98 2.44
C GLU A 71 -1.81 -34.38 3.32
N TYR A 72 -2.26 -33.50 4.22
CA TYR A 72 -3.48 -33.69 5.00
C TYR A 72 -4.73 -33.85 4.10
N GLN A 73 -4.87 -32.99 3.09
CA GLN A 73 -5.98 -33.05 2.14
C GLN A 73 -5.95 -34.32 1.26
N GLN A 74 -4.75 -34.81 0.90
CA GLN A 74 -4.57 -36.10 0.23
C GLN A 74 -4.91 -37.28 1.16
N ALA A 75 -4.52 -37.24 2.44
CA ALA A 75 -4.84 -38.26 3.42
C ALA A 75 -6.36 -38.36 3.68
N ILE A 76 -7.05 -37.23 3.83
CA ILE A 76 -8.53 -37.17 3.90
C ILE A 76 -9.14 -37.76 2.62
N SER A 77 -8.63 -37.35 1.45
CA SER A 77 -9.13 -37.85 0.17
C SER A 77 -8.97 -39.36 0.04
N ALA A 78 -7.84 -39.92 0.45
CA ALA A 78 -7.58 -41.36 0.46
C ALA A 78 -8.49 -42.11 1.45
N ALA A 79 -8.66 -41.58 2.67
CA ALA A 79 -9.56 -42.16 3.69
C ALA A 79 -11.02 -42.21 3.21
N ASN A 80 -11.49 -41.15 2.55
CA ASN A 80 -12.86 -41.06 2.01
C ASN A 80 -13.14 -42.08 0.89
N HIS A 81 -12.13 -42.49 0.12
CA HIS A 81 -12.27 -43.58 -0.86
C HIS A 81 -12.28 -44.98 -0.21
N GLY A 82 -11.81 -45.10 1.02
CA GLY A 82 -11.74 -46.36 1.78
C GLY A 82 -12.99 -46.72 2.60
N GLY A 83 -13.97 -45.81 2.70
CA GLY A 83 -15.27 -46.09 3.35
C GLY A 83 -15.26 -46.20 4.89
N VAL A 84 -14.18 -45.80 5.56
CA VAL A 84 -14.05 -45.84 7.03
C VAL A 84 -14.47 -44.49 7.63
N ARG A 85 -15.48 -44.50 8.51
CA ARG A 85 -16.03 -43.27 9.13
C ARG A 85 -15.33 -42.84 10.42
N ASP A 86 -14.52 -43.70 11.03
CA ASP A 86 -13.84 -43.40 12.29
C ASP A 86 -12.40 -42.95 12.00
N HIS A 87 -12.19 -41.63 11.92
CA HIS A 87 -10.91 -41.04 11.56
C HIS A 87 -9.85 -41.11 12.67
N GLN A 88 -10.26 -41.32 13.93
CA GLN A 88 -9.40 -41.17 15.11
C GLN A 88 -8.16 -42.10 15.20
N PRO A 89 -8.21 -43.41 14.84
CA PRO A 89 -7.11 -44.34 15.13
C PRO A 89 -6.10 -44.54 13.98
N LEU A 90 -6.30 -43.91 12.81
CA LEU A 90 -5.50 -44.18 11.60
C LEU A 90 -4.42 -43.13 11.30
N TYR A 91 -4.37 -42.01 12.04
CA TYR A 91 -3.41 -40.91 11.82
C TYR A 91 -1.93 -41.34 11.66
N PRO A 92 -1.38 -42.26 12.47
CA PRO A 92 0.03 -42.67 12.36
C PRO A 92 0.38 -43.41 11.06
N HIS A 93 -0.61 -43.99 10.37
CA HIS A 93 -0.38 -44.75 9.13
C HIS A 93 -0.34 -43.87 7.87
N PHE A 94 -0.77 -42.61 7.97
CA PHE A 94 -0.72 -41.64 6.86
C PHE A 94 0.42 -40.60 7.00
N GLY A 95 1.35 -40.79 7.94
CA GLY A 95 2.50 -39.90 8.14
C GLY A 95 2.18 -38.57 8.84
N LEU A 96 0.93 -38.34 9.24
CA LEU A 96 0.49 -37.09 9.89
C LEU A 96 1.01 -37.02 11.33
N THR A 97 1.74 -35.95 11.64
CA THR A 97 2.41 -35.74 12.94
C THR A 97 1.56 -34.99 13.98
N CYS A 98 0.51 -34.30 13.53
CA CYS A 98 -0.31 -33.40 14.35
C CYS A 98 -1.79 -33.80 14.35
N SER A 99 -2.59 -33.20 15.25
CA SER A 99 -4.04 -33.40 15.26
C SER A 99 -4.73 -32.65 14.10
N PRO A 100 -5.86 -33.15 13.57
CA PRO A 100 -6.57 -32.53 12.43
C PRO A 100 -6.90 -31.05 12.62
N GLN A 101 -7.26 -30.66 13.85
CA GLN A 101 -7.59 -29.28 14.20
C GLN A 101 -6.43 -28.30 13.99
N VAL A 102 -5.17 -28.77 14.01
CA VAL A 102 -3.99 -27.95 13.70
C VAL A 102 -3.89 -27.69 12.19
N TYR A 103 -4.14 -28.69 11.35
CA TYR A 103 -4.13 -28.54 9.89
C TYR A 103 -5.29 -27.66 9.40
N GLU A 104 -6.50 -27.81 9.96
CA GLU A 104 -7.64 -26.93 9.68
C GLU A 104 -7.36 -25.47 10.10
N SER A 105 -6.71 -25.27 11.25
CA SER A 105 -6.30 -23.94 11.71
C SER A 105 -5.23 -23.33 10.81
N LEU A 106 -4.29 -24.15 10.32
CA LEU A 106 -3.23 -23.74 9.39
C LEU A 106 -3.82 -23.37 8.02
N GLU A 107 -4.72 -24.18 7.47
CA GLU A 107 -5.46 -23.89 6.23
C GLU A 107 -6.21 -22.55 6.34
N HIS A 108 -6.94 -22.35 7.44
CA HIS A 108 -7.64 -21.08 7.69
C HIS A 108 -6.67 -19.88 7.78
N GLN A 109 -5.53 -20.02 8.45
CA GLN A 109 -4.53 -18.94 8.50
C GLN A 109 -3.87 -18.67 7.16
N LEU A 110 -3.57 -19.70 6.36
CA LEU A 110 -3.06 -19.54 4.99
C LEU A 110 -4.09 -18.82 4.10
N ALA A 111 -5.38 -19.17 4.20
CA ALA A 111 -6.45 -18.49 3.47
C ALA A 111 -6.62 -17.02 3.89
N VAL A 112 -6.53 -16.71 5.19
CA VAL A 112 -6.55 -15.33 5.71
C VAL A 112 -5.32 -14.54 5.24
N ALA A 113 -4.13 -15.15 5.23
CA ALA A 113 -2.90 -14.53 4.73
C ALA A 113 -2.98 -14.24 3.23
N GLU A 114 -3.49 -15.18 2.42
CA GLU A 114 -3.71 -15.01 0.98
C GLU A 114 -4.76 -13.91 0.71
N ALA A 115 -5.85 -13.87 1.49
CA ALA A 115 -6.84 -12.80 1.40
C ALA A 115 -6.25 -11.42 1.77
N ALA A 116 -5.41 -11.34 2.80
CA ALA A 116 -4.71 -10.12 3.19
C ALA A 116 -3.70 -9.65 2.13
N GLN A 117 -3.03 -10.58 1.43
CA GLN A 117 -2.19 -10.26 0.27
C GLN A 117 -3.04 -9.74 -0.90
N ARG A 118 -4.18 -10.38 -1.21
CA ARG A 118 -5.13 -9.91 -2.24
C ARG A 118 -5.71 -8.51 -1.97
N LEU A 119 -5.84 -8.11 -0.70
CA LEU A 119 -6.27 -6.76 -0.32
C LEU A 119 -5.16 -5.70 -0.40
N ARG A 120 -3.89 -6.10 -0.32
CA ARG A 120 -2.72 -5.21 -0.47
C ARG A 120 -2.33 -4.99 -1.93
N LEU A 121 -2.67 -5.92 -2.81
CA LEU A 121 -2.50 -5.79 -4.25
C LEU A 121 -3.72 -5.10 -4.87
N PRO A 122 -3.57 -4.25 -5.90
CA PRO A 122 -4.71 -3.74 -6.65
C PRO A 122 -5.55 -4.91 -7.16
N LEU A 123 -6.88 -4.87 -6.91
CA LEU A 123 -7.79 -5.96 -7.25
C LEU A 123 -7.87 -6.16 -8.77
N LEU A 124 -7.00 -7.02 -9.29
CA LEU A 124 -7.08 -7.53 -10.66
C LEU A 124 -8.37 -8.35 -10.77
N SER A 125 -9.21 -7.96 -11.72
CA SER A 125 -10.38 -8.76 -12.10
C SER A 125 -9.94 -10.17 -12.53
N LYS A 126 -10.86 -11.13 -12.47
CA LYS A 126 -10.63 -12.50 -12.95
C LYS A 126 -10.33 -12.58 -14.46
N ASP A 127 -10.52 -11.48 -15.18
CA ASP A 127 -10.19 -11.25 -16.60
C ASP A 127 -9.03 -10.26 -16.82
N GLY A 128 -8.22 -9.94 -15.79
CA GLY A 128 -7.04 -9.08 -15.89
C GLY A 128 -7.31 -7.58 -16.09
N ASP A 129 -8.55 -7.20 -16.43
CA ASP A 129 -8.91 -5.81 -16.69
C ASP A 129 -9.01 -4.99 -15.38
N VAL A 130 -8.20 -3.93 -15.27
CA VAL A 130 -8.19 -3.03 -14.11
C VAL A 130 -9.45 -2.18 -14.16
N ARG A 131 -10.40 -2.41 -13.25
CA ARG A 131 -11.62 -1.59 -13.12
C ARG A 131 -11.28 -0.19 -12.59
N LYS A 132 -10.72 0.67 -13.45
CA LYS A 132 -10.36 2.08 -13.17
C LYS A 132 -11.49 2.84 -12.48
N LYS A 133 -12.75 2.59 -12.88
CA LYS A 133 -13.96 3.18 -12.28
C LYS A 133 -14.15 2.89 -10.79
N GLU A 134 -13.63 1.78 -10.27
CA GLU A 134 -13.65 1.50 -8.83
C GLU A 134 -12.51 2.23 -8.12
N ILE A 135 -11.29 2.20 -8.68
CA ILE A 135 -10.13 2.91 -8.13
C ILE A 135 -10.38 4.43 -8.06
N GLU A 136 -10.99 5.02 -9.10
CA GLU A 136 -11.42 6.42 -9.08
C GLU A 136 -12.47 6.69 -8.00
N LYS A 137 -13.38 5.74 -7.74
CA LYS A 137 -14.42 5.87 -6.70
C LYS A 137 -13.85 5.78 -5.28
N TRP A 138 -12.82 4.96 -5.06
CA TRP A 138 -12.07 4.96 -3.78
C TRP A 138 -11.26 6.26 -3.63
N ASN A 139 -10.62 6.74 -4.70
CA ASN A 139 -9.89 8.01 -4.69
C ASN A 139 -10.80 9.23 -4.44
N THR A 140 -12.05 9.24 -4.91
CA THR A 140 -13.00 10.31 -4.55
C THR A 140 -13.45 10.20 -3.09
N MET A 141 -13.68 8.99 -2.58
CA MET A 141 -14.05 8.77 -1.17
C MET A 141 -12.94 9.21 -0.19
N SER A 142 -11.66 8.97 -0.52
CA SER A 142 -10.51 9.43 0.26
C SER A 142 -10.24 10.94 0.15
N ARG A 143 -10.80 11.63 -0.85
CA ARG A 143 -10.67 13.09 -1.01
C ARG A 143 -11.85 13.87 -0.43
N SER A 144 -13.00 13.23 -0.21
CA SER A 144 -14.20 13.88 0.35
C SER A 144 -14.20 14.05 1.88
N SER A 145 -13.17 13.64 2.61
CA SER A 145 -13.10 13.77 4.08
C SER A 145 -12.22 14.92 4.59
N LEU A 146 -11.80 15.84 3.72
CA LEU A 146 -10.88 16.94 4.07
C LEU A 146 -11.47 18.35 3.95
N ASP A 147 -12.63 18.52 3.31
CA ASP A 147 -13.33 19.82 3.20
C ASP A 147 -14.43 19.97 4.27
N SER A 148 -14.02 20.27 5.50
CA SER A 148 -14.84 20.99 6.49
C SER A 148 -13.92 21.68 7.48
N ALA A 149 -13.76 22.99 7.29
CA ALA A 149 -12.71 23.77 7.92
C ALA A 149 -12.97 24.10 9.39
N SER A 150 -11.92 24.09 10.21
CA SER A 150 -11.65 25.21 11.12
C SER A 150 -10.18 25.23 11.56
N SER A 151 -9.53 26.36 11.25
CA SER A 151 -8.19 26.80 11.64
C SER A 151 -7.69 26.31 13.01
N MET A 152 -6.59 25.55 13.03
CA MET A 152 -5.49 25.73 13.99
C MET A 152 -4.13 25.49 13.31
N THR A 153 -3.15 26.35 13.60
CA THR A 153 -1.78 26.28 13.07
C THR A 153 -0.97 25.21 13.81
N LEU A 154 -0.46 24.21 13.07
CA LEU A 154 0.55 23.28 13.60
C LEU A 154 1.74 23.15 12.63
N SER A 155 2.91 23.39 13.20
CA SER A 155 4.21 23.50 12.56
C SER A 155 4.65 22.21 11.84
N SER A 156 5.37 22.38 10.74
CA SER A 156 6.15 21.30 10.12
C SER A 156 7.08 20.66 11.15
N SER A 157 6.85 19.38 11.45
CA SER A 157 7.73 18.56 12.27
C SER A 157 8.31 17.44 11.41
N SER A 158 9.55 17.65 10.98
CA SER A 158 10.38 16.64 10.34
C SER A 158 10.65 15.48 11.30
N ILE A 159 10.28 14.26 10.90
CA ILE A 159 10.64 13.05 11.65
C ILE A 159 12.06 12.65 11.26
N THR A 160 13.04 13.18 11.98
CA THR A 160 14.41 12.67 11.98
C THR A 160 14.54 11.55 13.01
N THR A 161 14.90 10.35 12.55
CA THR A 161 15.12 9.19 13.43
C THR A 161 16.47 9.33 14.14
N GLY A 162 16.46 9.92 15.34
CA GLY A 162 17.66 10.07 16.16
C GLY A 162 18.08 8.75 16.81
N TYR A 163 19.28 8.25 16.48
CA TYR A 163 19.94 7.20 17.25
C TYR A 163 20.41 7.75 18.60
N ASN A 164 19.94 7.14 19.69
CA ASN A 164 20.18 7.64 21.04
C ASN A 164 21.31 6.85 21.73
N ASN A 165 22.56 7.30 21.57
CA ASN A 165 23.71 6.79 22.31
C ASN A 165 23.94 7.61 23.58
N ASN A 166 23.28 7.21 24.68
CA ASN A 166 23.57 7.75 26.00
C ASN A 166 24.72 6.97 26.65
N TYR A 167 25.93 7.52 26.57
CA TYR A 167 26.96 7.22 27.57
C TYR A 167 26.68 8.06 28.81
N VAL A 168 26.45 7.38 29.94
CA VAL A 168 26.46 8.00 31.26
C VAL A 168 27.91 8.23 31.65
N ASP A 169 28.27 9.45 32.04
CA ASP A 169 29.20 9.57 33.15
C ASP A 169 28.85 10.77 34.05
N ASN A 170 29.16 10.62 35.33
CA ASN A 170 28.51 11.34 36.42
C ASN A 170 29.58 11.89 37.36
N SER A 171 29.72 13.20 37.50
CA SER A 171 30.40 13.76 38.68
C SER A 171 29.97 15.18 39.02
N ASN A 172 29.26 15.28 40.15
CA ASN A 172 29.01 16.50 40.91
C ASN A 172 30.28 17.34 41.13
N ILE A 173 30.14 18.67 41.27
CA ILE A 173 30.63 19.36 42.47
C ILE A 173 29.95 20.73 42.71
N SER A 174 29.91 21.07 44.00
CA SER A 174 29.11 22.08 44.70
C SER A 174 29.13 23.52 44.17
N ARG A 175 28.02 24.22 44.42
CA ARG A 175 27.97 25.69 44.60
C ARG A 175 28.63 26.07 45.94
N THR A 176 29.31 27.22 46.03
CA THR A 176 29.20 28.18 47.17
C THR A 176 29.90 29.53 46.88
N VAL A 177 29.09 30.59 46.78
CA VAL A 177 29.24 31.97 47.33
C VAL A 177 30.57 32.76 47.19
N GLY A 178 30.51 33.92 46.51
CA GLY A 178 31.51 35.02 46.56
C GLY A 178 31.03 36.29 45.79
N PRO A 179 31.41 37.54 46.18
CA PRO A 179 30.80 38.80 45.68
C PRO A 179 31.60 39.50 44.53
N PRO A 180 31.12 40.63 43.93
CA PRO A 180 31.51 41.07 42.58
C PRO A 180 32.67 42.09 42.49
N SER A 181 33.34 42.12 41.33
CA SER A 181 34.27 43.15 40.83
C SER A 181 34.18 43.09 39.28
N ILE A 182 33.61 44.07 38.58
CA ILE A 182 34.18 45.36 38.10
C ILE A 182 35.28 45.20 37.03
N PHE A 183 35.07 45.90 35.91
CA PHE A 183 35.82 45.96 34.64
C PHE A 183 35.76 44.73 33.72
N ASP A 184 35.16 44.94 32.53
CA ASP A 184 35.92 44.68 31.30
C ASP A 184 35.58 45.73 30.23
N ASN A 185 36.58 46.11 29.44
CA ASN A 185 36.52 47.15 28.41
C ASN A 185 36.23 46.51 27.05
N VAL A 186 35.18 46.99 26.36
CA VAL A 186 35.03 46.75 24.92
C VAL A 186 35.16 48.08 24.19
N GLU A 187 36.38 48.32 23.74
CA GLU A 187 36.71 49.25 22.66
C GLU A 187 36.10 48.77 21.34
N LEU A 188 35.61 49.68 20.48
CA LEU A 188 35.49 49.51 19.02
C LEU A 188 34.85 50.75 18.34
N GLY A 189 35.41 51.16 17.20
CA GLY A 189 34.69 51.88 16.14
C GLY A 189 34.82 53.41 16.07
N VAL A 190 35.48 53.89 15.00
CA VAL A 190 35.40 55.29 14.52
C VAL A 190 34.06 55.50 13.79
N GLY A 191 32.98 55.41 14.55
CA GLY A 191 31.61 55.46 14.06
C GLY A 191 30.65 55.39 15.26
N GLY A 192 30.22 56.54 15.75
CA GLY A 192 29.43 56.62 16.97
C GLY A 192 28.11 55.86 16.84
N VAL A 193 27.97 54.77 17.60
CA VAL A 193 26.69 54.07 17.79
C VAL A 193 25.63 55.12 18.18
N PRO A 194 24.43 55.13 17.55
CA PRO A 194 23.41 56.12 17.87
C PRO A 194 23.15 56.18 19.38
N ASN A 195 23.25 57.39 19.96
CA ASN A 195 23.24 57.70 21.40
C ASN A 195 24.56 57.51 22.20
N ARG A 196 25.73 57.42 21.54
CA ARG A 196 27.04 57.55 22.20
C ARG A 196 27.92 58.60 21.52
N PHE A 197 27.95 59.83 22.06
CA PHE A 197 28.89 60.87 21.63
C PHE A 197 30.16 60.78 22.47
N LEU A 198 31.35 60.67 21.86
CA LEU A 198 32.65 60.52 22.55
C LEU A 198 32.67 59.40 23.63
N GLY A 199 31.89 58.33 23.42
CA GLY A 199 31.74 57.23 24.40
C GLY A 199 30.86 57.55 25.62
N ILE A 200 30.36 58.78 25.75
CA ILE A 200 29.42 59.17 26.80
C ILE A 200 28.07 58.49 26.53
N THR A 201 27.62 57.68 27.49
CA THR A 201 26.33 56.98 27.44
C THR A 201 25.32 57.71 28.33
N ARG A 202 24.01 57.63 28.02
CA ARG A 202 22.95 58.27 28.82
C ARG A 202 23.03 57.93 30.33
N SER A 203 23.44 56.71 30.67
CA SER A 203 23.67 56.26 32.06
C SER A 203 24.77 57.05 32.79
N PHE A 204 25.83 57.46 32.09
CA PHE A 204 26.90 58.29 32.66
C PHE A 204 26.40 59.69 33.00
N LEU A 205 25.61 60.31 32.10
CA LEU A 205 24.98 61.61 32.39
C LEU A 205 24.04 61.53 33.61
N TRP A 206 23.26 60.44 33.74
CA TRP A 206 22.46 60.19 34.94
C TRP A 206 23.28 59.95 36.22
N GLN A 207 24.54 59.51 36.11
CA GLN A 207 25.44 59.29 37.24
C GLN A 207 26.17 60.58 37.67
N VAL A 208 26.52 61.43 36.70
CA VAL A 208 27.15 62.74 36.93
C VAL A 208 26.11 63.80 37.36
N GLN A 209 24.82 63.57 37.09
CA GLN A 209 23.72 64.38 37.62
C GLN A 209 23.45 63.98 39.09
N PRO A 210 23.86 64.78 40.10
CA PRO A 210 23.52 64.49 41.49
C PRO A 210 22.00 64.47 41.66
N GLN A 211 21.51 63.56 42.52
CA GLN A 211 20.09 63.32 42.74
C GLN A 211 19.35 64.63 43.04
N GLN A 212 18.49 65.04 42.11
CA GLN A 212 17.85 66.35 42.13
C GLN A 212 16.66 66.40 43.11
N THR A 213 16.96 66.37 44.40
CA THR A 213 16.02 66.72 45.48
C THR A 213 16.40 68.05 46.12
N SER A 214 15.83 69.12 45.56
CA SER A 214 15.71 70.47 46.14
C SER A 214 16.94 71.40 46.15
N MET A 215 16.67 72.66 45.76
CA MET A 215 17.48 73.89 45.96
C MET A 215 18.81 74.10 45.20
N MET A 216 18.67 74.64 43.98
CA MET A 216 19.39 75.82 43.45
C MET A 216 20.89 76.02 43.77
N VAL A 217 21.71 74.99 43.51
CA VAL A 217 23.17 75.01 43.25
C VAL A 217 23.47 73.77 42.37
N ASN A 218 24.28 73.77 41.30
CA ASN A 218 24.82 74.87 40.48
C ASN A 218 24.90 74.41 39.00
N SER A 219 24.08 74.96 38.10
CA SER A 219 24.02 74.49 36.69
C SER A 219 25.35 74.70 35.94
N ALA A 220 26.06 75.79 36.23
CA ALA A 220 27.32 76.13 35.59
C ALA A 220 28.47 75.19 35.97
N GLU A 221 28.50 74.66 37.20
CA GLU A 221 29.56 73.74 37.65
C GLU A 221 29.36 72.33 37.07
N TYR A 222 28.10 71.89 36.95
CA TYR A 222 27.74 70.66 36.22
C TYR A 222 28.13 70.76 34.74
N GLN A 223 27.78 71.87 34.08
CA GLN A 223 28.19 72.12 32.69
C GLN A 223 29.73 72.16 32.54
N ARG A 224 30.44 72.84 33.44
CA ARG A 224 31.91 72.94 33.39
C ARG A 224 32.60 71.58 33.59
N SER A 225 32.06 70.74 34.47
CA SER A 225 32.58 69.38 34.70
C SER A 225 32.37 68.48 33.48
N ILE A 226 31.21 68.58 32.82
CA ILE A 226 30.94 67.85 31.58
C ILE A 226 31.82 68.35 30.42
N VAL A 227 32.07 69.65 30.32
CA VAL A 227 32.96 70.21 29.29
C VAL A 227 34.39 69.71 29.46
N LEU A 228 34.94 69.73 30.68
CA LEU A 228 36.30 69.22 30.94
C LEU A 228 36.44 67.70 30.66
N GLU A 229 35.41 66.90 30.99
CA GLU A 229 35.37 65.47 30.67
C GLU A 229 35.27 65.23 29.14
N ILE A 230 34.53 66.07 28.43
CA ILE A 230 34.44 66.03 26.96
C ILE A 230 35.78 66.43 26.32
N GLU A 231 36.41 67.49 26.82
CA GLU A 231 37.71 67.97 26.34
C GLU A 231 38.80 66.92 26.56
N SER A 232 38.91 66.32 27.76
CA SER A 232 39.88 65.25 28.03
C SER A 232 39.67 64.00 27.16
N ARG A 233 38.42 63.61 26.91
CA ARG A 233 38.09 62.49 25.99
C ARG A 233 38.34 62.81 24.53
N LEU A 234 38.24 64.09 24.15
CA LEU A 234 38.60 64.56 22.81
C LEU A 234 40.12 64.56 22.65
N GLU A 235 40.85 65.10 23.62
CA GLU A 235 42.31 65.12 23.71
C GLU A 235 42.88 63.71 23.58
N ALA A 236 42.46 62.77 24.43
CA ALA A 236 42.88 61.36 24.34
C ALA A 236 42.54 60.69 22.99
N LYS A 237 41.51 61.17 22.28
CA LYS A 237 41.17 60.70 20.92
C LYS A 237 41.99 61.36 19.82
N CYS A 238 42.41 62.60 20.01
CA CYS A 238 43.37 63.28 19.14
C CYS A 238 44.78 62.69 19.33
N ASP A 239 45.18 62.40 20.56
CA ASP A 239 46.47 61.81 20.90
C ASP A 239 46.59 60.38 20.34
N THR A 240 45.58 59.52 20.53
CA THR A 240 45.57 58.19 19.90
C THR A 240 45.58 58.24 18.37
N LEU A 241 44.98 59.26 17.74
CA LEU A 241 45.14 59.48 16.30
C LEU A 241 46.55 59.94 15.95
N ALA A 242 47.15 60.84 16.73
CA ALA A 242 48.52 61.31 16.52
C ALA A 242 49.56 60.19 16.70
N ASP A 243 49.38 59.30 17.68
CA ASP A 243 50.20 58.09 17.86
C ASP A 243 50.09 57.17 16.63
N ILE A 244 48.87 56.94 16.09
CA ILE A 244 48.69 56.16 14.86
C ILE A 244 49.43 56.80 13.67
N PHE A 245 49.46 58.13 13.55
CA PHE A 245 50.18 58.83 12.48
C PHE A 245 51.69 58.93 12.69
N THR A 246 52.19 58.88 13.93
CA THR A 246 53.64 58.98 14.23
C THR A 246 54.34 57.63 14.30
N MET A 247 53.63 56.55 14.62
CA MET A 247 54.17 55.19 14.56
C MET A 247 54.33 54.67 13.12
N ASP A 248 53.59 55.23 12.15
CA ASP A 248 53.66 54.86 10.73
C ASP A 248 54.97 55.35 10.04
N GLU A 249 55.76 56.20 10.69
CA GLU A 249 57.01 56.75 10.15
C GLU A 249 58.27 55.89 10.44
N ILE A 250 58.20 54.96 11.41
CA ILE A 250 59.41 54.32 11.97
C ILE A 250 59.62 52.86 11.48
N ASP A 251 58.57 52.06 11.28
CA ASP A 251 58.70 50.64 10.92
C ASP A 251 57.67 50.16 9.88
N SER A 252 58.03 50.17 8.59
CA SER A 252 57.24 49.47 7.53
C SER A 252 58.02 49.17 6.24
N SER A 253 58.72 48.03 6.20
CA SER A 253 59.56 47.60 5.06
C SER A 253 58.97 46.51 4.15
N SER A 254 57.68 46.14 4.28
CA SER A 254 57.06 45.13 3.39
C SER A 254 55.56 45.29 3.07
N ILE A 255 54.82 46.23 3.67
CA ILE A 255 53.40 46.48 3.38
C ILE A 255 53.14 47.76 2.54
N SER A 256 54.23 48.43 2.13
CA SER A 256 54.28 49.83 1.70
C SER A 256 53.83 50.12 0.25
N GLN A 257 52.95 49.31 -0.36
CA GLN A 257 52.41 49.59 -1.70
C GLN A 257 50.95 50.13 -1.69
N ILE A 258 50.24 50.13 -0.55
CA ILE A 258 48.81 50.47 -0.51
C ILE A 258 48.49 51.73 0.33
N SER A 259 49.33 52.14 1.29
CA SER A 259 49.02 53.27 2.18
C SER A 259 49.16 54.65 1.53
N GLY A 260 49.99 54.80 0.49
CA GLY A 260 50.25 56.09 -0.18
C GLY A 260 49.27 56.48 -1.30
N ALA A 261 48.37 55.59 -1.72
CA ALA A 261 47.40 55.85 -2.79
C ALA A 261 46.15 56.57 -2.25
N ARG A 262 45.58 57.48 -3.03
CA ARG A 262 44.37 58.22 -2.63
C ARG A 262 43.21 57.23 -2.48
N LEU A 263 42.26 57.57 -1.60
CA LEU A 263 41.07 56.75 -1.31
C LEU A 263 40.38 56.14 -2.56
N PRO A 264 40.22 56.87 -3.70
CA PRO A 264 39.61 56.30 -4.91
C PRO A 264 40.41 55.15 -5.54
N GLU A 265 41.75 55.18 -5.49
CA GLU A 265 42.59 54.10 -6.03
C GLU A 265 42.48 52.83 -5.17
N ARG A 266 42.40 52.97 -3.84
CA ARG A 266 42.14 51.85 -2.92
C ARG A 266 40.76 51.22 -3.15
N VAL A 267 39.72 52.04 -3.30
CA VAL A 267 38.36 51.58 -3.61
C VAL A 267 38.33 50.89 -4.97
N LYS A 268 39.03 51.42 -5.98
CA LYS A 268 39.14 50.79 -7.29
C LYS A 268 39.77 49.39 -7.22
N LEU A 269 40.89 49.22 -6.51
CA LEU A 269 41.52 47.91 -6.35
C LEU A 269 40.63 46.91 -5.60
N ILE A 270 39.86 47.36 -4.60
CA ILE A 270 38.88 46.50 -3.90
C ILE A 270 37.71 46.11 -4.83
N ILE A 271 37.25 47.00 -5.70
CA ILE A 271 36.23 46.68 -6.71
C ILE A 271 36.78 45.66 -7.72
N GLU A 272 38.00 45.84 -8.23
CA GLU A 272 38.67 44.90 -9.14
C GLU A 272 39.01 43.54 -8.47
N GLU A 273 39.05 43.48 -7.13
CA GLU A 273 39.11 42.24 -6.34
C GLU A 273 37.74 41.55 -6.30
N ILE A 274 36.70 42.29 -5.89
CA ILE A 274 35.33 41.79 -5.77
C ILE A 274 34.77 41.32 -7.12
N GLU A 275 34.97 42.07 -8.21
CA GLU A 275 34.54 41.68 -9.56
C GLU A 275 35.19 40.37 -10.03
N ARG A 276 36.41 40.09 -9.55
CA ARG A 276 37.13 38.85 -9.86
C ARG A 276 36.67 37.69 -9.00
N GLU A 277 36.42 37.92 -7.71
CA GLU A 277 35.79 36.94 -6.82
C GLU A 277 34.37 36.57 -7.32
N GLU A 278 33.58 37.56 -7.75
CA GLU A 278 32.26 37.34 -8.34
C GLU A 278 32.36 36.48 -9.61
N ALA A 279 33.29 36.78 -10.52
CA ALA A 279 33.51 35.97 -11.72
C ALA A 279 33.90 34.51 -11.41
N LEU A 280 34.72 34.28 -10.37
CA LEU A 280 35.08 32.93 -9.92
C LEU A 280 33.88 32.18 -9.33
N LEU A 281 33.09 32.83 -8.47
CA LEU A 281 31.88 32.24 -7.90
C LEU A 281 30.83 31.90 -8.96
N LEU A 282 30.75 32.69 -10.03
CA LEU A 282 29.81 32.50 -11.14
C LEU A 282 30.23 31.30 -12.02
N GLU A 283 31.54 31.13 -12.27
CA GLU A 283 32.08 29.94 -12.92
C GLU A 283 31.90 28.68 -12.05
N ASP A 284 32.11 28.76 -10.73
CA ASP A 284 31.84 27.65 -9.80
C ASP A 284 30.36 27.26 -9.79
N LEU A 285 29.44 28.22 -9.89
CA LEU A 285 28.00 27.95 -9.98
C LEU A 285 27.65 27.21 -11.29
N TYR A 286 28.16 27.65 -12.44
CA TYR A 286 27.99 26.91 -13.70
C TYR A 286 28.66 25.53 -13.68
N SER A 287 29.81 25.40 -13.02
CA SER A 287 30.50 24.13 -12.80
C SER A 287 29.64 23.16 -11.98
N MET A 288 28.95 23.65 -10.95
CA MET A 288 28.00 22.86 -10.16
C MET A 288 26.77 22.46 -10.98
N ASP A 289 26.10 23.39 -11.67
CA ASP A 289 24.93 23.10 -12.50
C ASP A 289 25.22 22.03 -13.56
N ARG A 290 26.41 22.10 -14.17
CA ARG A 290 26.86 21.08 -15.14
C ARG A 290 27.01 19.70 -14.49
N LYS A 291 27.64 19.61 -13.31
CA LYS A 291 27.76 18.35 -12.55
C LYS A 291 26.39 17.81 -12.12
N PHE A 292 25.46 18.69 -11.72
CA PHE A 292 24.08 18.30 -11.42
C PHE A 292 23.39 17.71 -12.65
N ALA A 293 23.49 18.35 -13.82
CA ALA A 293 22.94 17.80 -15.06
C ALA A 293 23.57 16.44 -15.43
N GLU A 294 24.88 16.27 -15.24
CA GLU A 294 25.57 14.98 -15.44
C GLU A 294 25.03 13.90 -14.47
N HIS A 295 24.81 14.22 -13.20
CA HIS A 295 24.19 13.30 -12.23
C HIS A 295 22.73 12.95 -12.57
N PHE A 296 21.90 13.91 -12.98
CA PHE A 296 20.53 13.64 -13.42
C PHE A 296 20.49 12.75 -14.66
N ASN A 297 21.37 12.97 -15.65
CA ASN A 297 21.46 12.09 -16.82
C ASN A 297 21.83 10.64 -16.45
N VAL A 298 22.69 10.42 -15.47
CA VAL A 298 23.01 9.07 -14.96
C VAL A 298 21.80 8.44 -14.27
N ILE A 299 21.04 9.22 -13.49
CA ILE A 299 19.80 8.75 -12.84
C ILE A 299 18.74 8.36 -13.89
N ASP A 300 18.56 9.17 -14.94
CA ASP A 300 17.64 8.87 -16.04
C ASP A 300 18.04 7.61 -16.81
N GLN A 301 19.33 7.39 -17.06
CA GLN A 301 19.85 6.15 -17.65
C GLN A 301 19.58 4.93 -16.76
N ILE A 302 19.81 5.04 -15.45
CA ILE A 302 19.49 3.97 -14.48
C ILE A 302 17.98 3.70 -14.47
N LEU A 303 17.15 4.73 -14.50
CA LEU A 303 15.69 4.60 -14.56
C LEU A 303 15.23 3.90 -15.85
N GLU A 304 15.80 4.26 -17.01
CA GLU A 304 15.48 3.62 -18.29
C GLU A 304 15.88 2.14 -18.31
N VAL A 305 17.05 1.79 -17.76
CA VAL A 305 17.49 0.39 -17.59
C VAL A 305 16.58 -0.36 -16.63
N LEU A 306 16.15 0.23 -15.52
CA LEU A 306 15.18 -0.37 -14.59
C LEU A 306 13.82 -0.60 -15.24
N ILE A 307 13.33 0.35 -16.06
CA ILE A 307 12.09 0.20 -16.82
C ILE A 307 12.20 -0.96 -17.80
N LYS A 308 13.30 -1.05 -18.57
CA LYS A 308 13.58 -2.18 -19.48
C LYS A 308 13.60 -3.50 -18.71
N PHE A 309 14.32 -3.58 -17.59
CA PHE A 309 14.33 -4.78 -16.73
C PHE A 309 12.93 -5.20 -16.23
N ILE A 310 12.09 -4.24 -15.84
CA ILE A 310 10.73 -4.52 -15.35
C ILE A 310 9.82 -5.00 -16.49
N MET A 311 9.91 -4.40 -17.68
CA MET A 311 9.15 -4.83 -18.85
C MET A 311 9.63 -6.19 -19.37
N ASP A 312 10.92 -6.30 -19.67
CA ASP A 312 11.50 -7.39 -20.46
C ASP A 312 11.72 -8.67 -19.65
N LEU A 313 11.97 -8.58 -18.33
CA LEU A 313 12.15 -9.76 -17.47
C LEU A 313 10.95 -10.04 -16.59
N LYS A 314 10.38 -9.01 -15.93
CA LYS A 314 9.32 -9.26 -14.94
C LYS A 314 7.94 -9.39 -15.60
N LEU A 315 7.56 -8.45 -16.46
CA LEU A 315 6.24 -8.46 -17.10
C LEU A 315 6.15 -9.51 -18.23
N GLN A 316 7.18 -9.59 -19.08
CA GLN A 316 7.22 -10.54 -20.19
C GLN A 316 7.18 -12.00 -19.73
N HIS A 317 8.06 -12.44 -18.82
CA HIS A 317 8.02 -13.82 -18.31
C HIS A 317 6.75 -14.14 -17.53
N GLN A 318 6.16 -13.16 -16.83
CA GLN A 318 4.85 -13.35 -16.21
C GLN A 318 3.76 -13.59 -17.26
N HIS A 319 3.75 -12.81 -18.35
CA HIS A 319 2.82 -13.00 -19.47
C HIS A 319 2.99 -14.37 -20.15
N GLU A 320 4.24 -14.79 -20.40
CA GLU A 320 4.57 -16.11 -20.97
C GLU A 320 4.10 -17.26 -20.06
N PHE A 321 4.31 -17.14 -18.76
CA PHE A 321 3.85 -18.11 -17.77
C PHE A 321 2.32 -18.17 -17.70
N ASP A 322 1.63 -17.02 -17.73
CA ASP A 322 0.17 -16.96 -17.69
C ASP A 322 -0.47 -17.51 -18.98
N GLU A 323 0.12 -17.31 -20.16
CA GLU A 323 -0.32 -17.98 -21.40
C GLU A 323 -0.08 -19.50 -21.36
N LEU A 324 1.06 -19.97 -20.82
CA LEU A 324 1.30 -21.40 -20.63
C LEU A 324 0.27 -22.01 -19.65
N ARG A 325 -0.04 -21.31 -18.56
CA ARG A 325 -1.04 -21.73 -17.57
C ARG A 325 -2.44 -21.75 -18.16
N LYS A 326 -2.82 -20.73 -18.94
CA LYS A 326 -4.08 -20.64 -19.69
C LYS A 326 -4.23 -21.78 -20.69
N THR A 327 -3.21 -22.03 -21.51
CA THR A 327 -3.25 -23.13 -22.48
C THR A 327 -3.36 -24.50 -21.80
N TRP A 328 -2.62 -24.74 -20.70
CA TRP A 328 -2.76 -25.96 -19.88
C TRP A 328 -4.17 -26.12 -19.30
N LEU A 329 -4.74 -25.07 -18.71
CA LEU A 329 -6.11 -25.07 -18.20
C LEU A 329 -7.14 -25.36 -19.30
N CYS A 330 -7.00 -24.74 -20.48
CA CYS A 330 -7.85 -25.03 -21.64
C CYS A 330 -7.76 -26.51 -22.05
N LYS A 331 -6.56 -27.10 -22.11
CA LYS A 331 -6.39 -28.54 -22.41
C LYS A 331 -6.99 -29.44 -21.33
N ARG A 332 -6.88 -29.07 -20.05
CA ARG A 332 -7.51 -29.79 -18.93
C ARG A 332 -9.04 -29.73 -19.03
N CYS A 333 -9.62 -28.58 -19.34
CA CYS A 333 -11.07 -28.42 -19.56
C CYS A 333 -11.56 -29.19 -20.79
N GLN A 334 -10.82 -29.16 -21.91
CA GLN A 334 -11.12 -29.97 -23.10
C GLN A 334 -11.12 -31.47 -22.78
N THR A 335 -10.13 -31.93 -21.99
CA THR A 335 -10.03 -33.32 -21.54
C THR A 335 -11.21 -33.72 -20.64
N MET A 336 -11.62 -32.84 -19.71
CA MET A 336 -12.79 -33.10 -18.86
C MET A 336 -14.09 -33.15 -19.67
N ASN A 337 -14.28 -32.23 -20.62
CA ASN A 337 -15.43 -32.24 -21.53
C ASN A 337 -15.49 -33.53 -22.37
N ALA A 338 -14.34 -33.99 -22.89
CA ALA A 338 -14.26 -35.27 -23.58
C ALA A 338 -14.65 -36.46 -22.68
N LYS A 339 -14.20 -36.48 -21.41
CA LYS A 339 -14.62 -37.51 -20.43
C LYS A 339 -16.12 -37.47 -20.16
N LEU A 340 -16.70 -36.28 -19.97
CA LEU A 340 -18.14 -36.11 -19.77
C LEU A 340 -18.95 -36.61 -20.96
N ARG A 341 -18.52 -36.31 -22.20
CA ARG A 341 -19.15 -36.85 -23.42
C ARG A 341 -19.08 -38.37 -23.48
N VAL A 342 -17.95 -38.99 -23.10
CA VAL A 342 -17.86 -40.46 -23.05
C VAL A 342 -18.85 -41.04 -22.03
N LEU A 343 -18.98 -40.43 -20.85
CA LEU A 343 -19.97 -40.83 -19.85
C LEU A 343 -21.42 -40.67 -20.36
N GLU A 344 -21.73 -39.57 -21.04
CA GLU A 344 -23.02 -39.36 -21.72
C GLU A 344 -23.33 -40.47 -22.73
N HIS A 345 -22.37 -40.83 -23.59
CA HIS A 345 -22.55 -41.90 -24.58
C HIS A 345 -22.68 -43.30 -23.94
N LEU A 346 -21.99 -43.55 -22.82
CA LEU A 346 -22.16 -44.77 -22.04
C LEU A 346 -23.56 -44.84 -21.41
N LEU A 347 -24.02 -43.77 -20.78
CA LEU A 347 -25.38 -43.69 -20.22
C LEU A 347 -26.45 -43.86 -21.30
N LEU A 348 -26.28 -43.24 -22.47
CA LEU A 348 -27.20 -43.41 -23.60
C LEU A 348 -27.21 -44.86 -24.12
N ARG A 349 -26.05 -45.51 -24.24
CA ARG A 349 -25.95 -46.93 -24.63
C ARG A 349 -26.65 -47.85 -23.62
N ASP A 350 -26.49 -47.58 -22.34
CA ASP A 350 -26.99 -48.45 -21.26
C ASP A 350 -28.50 -48.23 -20.99
N THR A 351 -29.02 -47.03 -21.25
CA THR A 351 -30.46 -46.72 -21.15
C THR A 351 -31.25 -47.08 -22.42
N TYR A 352 -30.71 -46.80 -23.61
CA TYR A 352 -31.34 -47.05 -24.90
C TYR A 352 -30.78 -48.32 -25.57
N THR A 353 -31.06 -49.46 -24.93
CA THR A 353 -30.78 -50.78 -25.49
C THR A 353 -31.68 -51.09 -26.69
N LYS A 354 -31.30 -52.09 -27.49
CA LYS A 354 -32.08 -52.56 -28.65
C LYS A 354 -33.51 -53.01 -28.29
N GLU A 355 -33.76 -53.32 -27.01
CA GLU A 355 -35.05 -53.77 -26.48
C GLU A 355 -35.83 -52.63 -25.80
N SER A 356 -35.15 -51.71 -25.09
CA SER A 356 -35.84 -50.60 -24.42
C SER A 356 -36.38 -49.58 -25.43
N VAL A 357 -35.67 -49.29 -26.53
CA VAL A 357 -36.11 -48.34 -27.56
C VAL A 357 -37.47 -48.71 -28.20
N PRO A 358 -37.70 -49.95 -28.70
CA PRO A 358 -39.01 -50.33 -29.23
C PRO A 358 -40.10 -50.43 -28.13
N ALA A 359 -39.75 -50.80 -26.89
CA ALA A 359 -40.69 -50.79 -25.78
C ALA A 359 -41.17 -49.38 -25.44
N LEU A 360 -40.24 -48.41 -25.36
CA LEU A 360 -40.53 -46.99 -25.19
C LEU A 360 -41.41 -46.43 -26.32
N HIS A 361 -41.19 -46.85 -27.57
CA HIS A 361 -42.05 -46.46 -28.69
C HIS A 361 -43.47 -47.01 -28.56
N ARG A 362 -43.66 -48.26 -28.10
CA ARG A 362 -45.00 -48.82 -27.84
C ARG A 362 -45.71 -48.08 -26.71
N ILE A 363 -45.00 -47.80 -25.61
CA ILE A 363 -45.54 -47.02 -24.47
C ILE A 363 -45.92 -45.60 -24.93
N ARG A 364 -45.05 -44.92 -25.67
CA ARG A 364 -45.33 -43.59 -26.25
C ARG A 364 -46.55 -43.63 -27.16
N LYS A 365 -46.66 -44.63 -28.04
CA LYS A 365 -47.80 -44.79 -28.94
C LYS A 365 -49.10 -44.95 -28.15
N TYR A 366 -49.14 -45.88 -27.19
CA TYR A 366 -50.30 -46.09 -26.32
C TYR A 366 -50.70 -44.83 -25.55
N LEU A 367 -49.72 -44.10 -24.98
CA LEU A 367 -49.99 -42.85 -24.27
C LEU A 367 -50.57 -41.78 -25.19
N VAL A 368 -50.02 -41.62 -26.41
CA VAL A 368 -50.55 -40.67 -27.40
C VAL A 368 -51.99 -41.03 -27.78
N GLU A 369 -52.24 -42.29 -28.14
CA GLU A 369 -53.58 -42.80 -28.50
C GLU A 369 -54.58 -42.59 -27.34
N ALA A 370 -54.19 -42.91 -26.10
CA ALA A 370 -55.02 -42.69 -24.91
C ALA A 370 -55.27 -41.20 -24.62
N THR A 371 -54.29 -40.31 -24.83
CA THR A 371 -54.50 -38.86 -24.68
C THR A 371 -55.39 -38.30 -25.78
N GLU A 372 -55.30 -38.82 -27.00
CA GLU A 372 -56.13 -38.41 -28.13
C GLU A 372 -57.58 -38.88 -27.91
N GLU A 373 -57.80 -40.14 -27.53
CA GLU A 373 -59.12 -40.66 -27.15
C GLU A 373 -59.74 -39.87 -25.98
N ALA A 374 -58.97 -39.60 -24.91
CA ALA A 374 -59.43 -38.78 -23.79
C ALA A 374 -59.78 -37.35 -24.23
N SER A 375 -59.00 -36.76 -25.16
CA SER A 375 -59.30 -35.42 -25.70
C SER A 375 -60.56 -35.41 -26.56
N ILE A 376 -60.81 -36.47 -27.35
CA ILE A 376 -62.03 -36.64 -28.15
C ILE A 376 -63.23 -36.82 -27.24
N ALA A 377 -63.11 -37.65 -26.19
CA ALA A 377 -64.16 -37.86 -25.19
C ALA A 377 -64.47 -36.56 -24.42
N TYR A 378 -63.45 -35.81 -24.01
CA TYR A 378 -63.60 -34.50 -23.38
C TYR A 378 -64.30 -33.50 -24.31
N ASN A 379 -63.81 -33.34 -25.54
CA ASN A 379 -64.41 -32.43 -26.52
C ASN A 379 -65.87 -32.78 -26.80
N LYS A 380 -66.20 -34.07 -26.92
CA LYS A 380 -67.57 -34.58 -27.08
C LYS A 380 -68.46 -34.34 -25.86
N ALA A 381 -67.89 -34.35 -24.65
CA ALA A 381 -68.61 -33.96 -23.44
C ALA A 381 -68.86 -32.44 -23.40
N VAL A 382 -67.86 -31.63 -23.78
CA VAL A 382 -67.97 -30.16 -23.84
C VAL A 382 -68.98 -29.71 -24.91
N THR A 383 -69.04 -30.34 -26.09
CA THR A 383 -70.06 -30.01 -27.09
C THR A 383 -71.46 -30.32 -26.59
N ARG A 384 -71.67 -31.49 -25.96
CA ARG A 384 -72.95 -31.84 -25.31
C ARG A 384 -73.34 -30.87 -24.20
N LEU A 385 -72.39 -30.48 -23.34
CA LEU A 385 -72.64 -29.47 -22.31
C LEU A 385 -73.03 -28.11 -22.91
N ARG A 386 -72.42 -27.73 -24.04
CA ARG A 386 -72.80 -26.51 -24.78
C ARG A 386 -74.20 -26.62 -25.41
N GLU A 387 -74.60 -27.80 -25.88
CA GLU A 387 -75.97 -28.06 -26.35
C GLU A 387 -76.98 -27.85 -25.21
N TYR A 388 -76.71 -28.35 -24.00
CA TYR A 388 -77.57 -28.13 -22.82
C TYR A 388 -77.57 -26.67 -22.33
N GLN A 389 -76.46 -25.94 -22.45
CA GLN A 389 -76.40 -24.51 -22.14
C GLN A 389 -77.28 -23.63 -23.06
N GLY A 390 -77.69 -24.14 -24.22
CA GLY A 390 -78.64 -23.48 -25.12
C GLY A 390 -80.11 -23.73 -24.80
N VAL A 391 -80.42 -24.51 -23.75
CA VAL A 391 -81.79 -24.86 -23.34
C VAL A 391 -82.32 -23.84 -22.31
N ASP A 392 -83.64 -23.73 -22.20
CA ASP A 392 -84.40 -22.87 -21.28
C ASP A 392 -83.76 -22.76 -19.87
N PRO A 393 -83.61 -21.54 -19.29
CA PRO A 393 -83.11 -21.33 -17.92
C PRO A 393 -83.72 -22.21 -16.82
N TYR A 394 -84.95 -22.71 -16.97
CA TYR A 394 -85.55 -23.64 -16.00
C TYR A 394 -84.99 -25.08 -16.06
N PHE A 395 -84.31 -25.47 -17.15
CA PHE A 395 -83.77 -26.82 -17.38
C PHE A 395 -82.82 -27.27 -16.26
N ASP A 396 -81.94 -26.38 -15.81
CA ASP A 396 -80.99 -26.63 -14.70
C ASP A 396 -81.69 -27.04 -13.39
N SER A 397 -82.86 -26.45 -13.11
CA SER A 397 -83.64 -26.77 -11.91
C SER A 397 -84.28 -28.15 -11.99
N ILE A 398 -84.77 -28.52 -13.19
CA ILE A 398 -85.38 -29.82 -13.48
C ILE A 398 -84.31 -30.92 -13.47
N ALA A 399 -83.14 -30.67 -14.07
CA ALA A 399 -82.02 -31.60 -14.09
C ALA A 399 -81.51 -31.94 -12.68
N ARG A 400 -81.46 -30.95 -11.77
CA ARG A 400 -81.11 -31.17 -10.35
C ARG A 400 -82.16 -32.01 -9.63
N GLN A 401 -83.44 -31.64 -9.74
CA GLN A 401 -84.54 -32.41 -9.13
C GLN A 401 -84.57 -33.86 -9.63
N TYR A 402 -84.36 -34.07 -10.94
CA TYR A 402 -84.26 -35.40 -11.53
C TYR A 402 -83.06 -36.18 -10.96
N ASN A 403 -81.88 -35.56 -10.85
CA ASN A 403 -80.70 -36.21 -10.27
C ASN A 403 -80.91 -36.61 -8.80
N ASP A 404 -81.58 -35.77 -8.01
CA ASP A 404 -81.91 -36.07 -6.60
C ASP A 404 -82.93 -37.22 -6.48
N ILE A 405 -83.87 -37.34 -7.41
CA ILE A 405 -84.81 -38.47 -7.49
C ILE A 405 -84.07 -39.74 -7.92
N VAL A 406 -83.20 -39.68 -8.94
CA VAL A 406 -82.41 -40.82 -9.41
C VAL A 406 -81.50 -41.36 -8.30
N LYS A 407 -80.78 -40.50 -7.57
CA LYS A 407 -79.97 -40.91 -6.41
C LYS A 407 -80.80 -41.61 -5.32
N LYS A 408 -82.01 -41.13 -5.05
CA LYS A 408 -82.93 -41.79 -4.10
C LYS A 408 -83.38 -43.14 -4.62
N LEU A 409 -83.69 -43.26 -5.91
CA LEU A 409 -84.04 -44.54 -6.54
C LEU A 409 -82.88 -45.53 -6.53
N GLU A 410 -81.65 -45.11 -6.85
CA GLU A 410 -80.45 -45.94 -6.75
C GLU A 410 -80.21 -46.42 -5.32
N GLY A 411 -80.35 -45.54 -4.32
CA GLY A 411 -80.24 -45.90 -2.90
C GLY A 411 -81.34 -46.87 -2.45
N MET A 412 -82.58 -46.67 -2.89
CA MET A 412 -83.69 -47.59 -2.62
C MET A 412 -83.52 -48.94 -3.33
N GLN A 413 -83.04 -48.94 -4.58
CA GLN A 413 -82.76 -50.16 -5.35
C GLN A 413 -81.60 -50.94 -4.73
N TRP A 414 -80.54 -50.28 -4.27
CA TRP A 414 -79.47 -50.89 -3.50
C TRP A 414 -80.00 -51.50 -2.19
N THR A 415 -80.85 -50.76 -1.46
CA THR A 415 -81.48 -51.24 -0.22
C THR A 415 -82.37 -52.47 -0.48
N ILE A 416 -83.19 -52.44 -1.54
CA ILE A 416 -84.05 -53.58 -1.94
C ILE A 416 -83.19 -54.77 -2.33
N HIS A 417 -82.12 -54.57 -3.10
CA HIS A 417 -81.23 -55.65 -3.53
C HIS A 417 -80.49 -56.29 -2.33
N GLN A 418 -80.06 -55.47 -1.37
CA GLN A 418 -79.47 -55.93 -0.11
C GLN A 418 -80.48 -56.77 0.69
N VAL A 419 -81.71 -56.29 0.86
CA VAL A 419 -82.79 -57.02 1.53
C VAL A 419 -83.18 -58.31 0.79
N GLU A 420 -83.14 -58.32 -0.54
CA GLU A 420 -83.37 -59.52 -1.36
C GLU A 420 -82.25 -60.56 -1.15
N MET A 421 -80.99 -60.12 -1.06
CA MET A 421 -79.85 -60.99 -0.74
C MET A 421 -79.97 -61.58 0.67
N ASP A 422 -80.37 -60.79 1.66
CA ASP A 422 -80.58 -61.24 3.04
C ASP A 422 -81.82 -62.16 3.18
N LEU A 423 -82.88 -61.94 2.39
CA LEU A 423 -84.05 -62.83 2.30
C LEU A 423 -83.71 -64.16 1.65
N LYS A 424 -82.96 -64.18 0.54
CA LYS A 424 -82.48 -65.43 -0.08
C LYS A 424 -81.61 -66.22 0.91
N ARG A 425 -80.69 -65.53 1.59
CA ARG A 425 -79.80 -66.12 2.60
C ARG A 425 -80.53 -66.72 3.81
N SER A 426 -81.68 -66.17 4.21
CA SER A 426 -82.51 -66.72 5.29
C SER A 426 -83.48 -67.81 4.83
N LEU A 427 -83.92 -67.78 3.56
CA LEU A 427 -84.70 -68.85 2.95
C LEU A 427 -83.86 -70.13 2.79
N ASP A 428 -82.61 -70.01 2.31
CA ASP A 428 -81.63 -71.10 2.22
C ASP A 428 -81.24 -71.68 3.61
N GLN A 429 -81.53 -70.97 4.70
CA GLN A 429 -81.29 -71.43 6.09
C GLN A 429 -82.51 -72.05 6.76
N SER A 430 -83.69 -72.06 6.11
CA SER A 430 -84.95 -72.55 6.69
C SER A 430 -85.60 -73.72 5.95
N ALA A 431 -84.98 -74.20 4.86
CA ALA A 431 -85.29 -75.50 4.28
C ALA A 431 -84.64 -76.62 5.13
N PRO A 432 -85.41 -77.62 5.61
CA PRO A 432 -84.89 -78.74 6.43
C PRO A 432 -84.19 -79.83 5.60
#